data_AF-A0A7V9B076-F1
#
_entry.id   AF-A0A7V9B076-F1
#
_cell.length_a   1.000
_cell.length_b   1.000
_cell.length_c   1.000
_cell.angle_alpha   90.00
_cell.angle_beta   90.00
_cell.angle_gamma   90.00
#
_symmetry.space_group_name_H-M   'P 1'
#
loop_
_entity.id
_entity.type
_entity.pdbx_description
1 polymer ?
#
loop_
_entity_poly.entity_id
_entity_poly.type
_entity_poly.pdbx_seq_one_letter_code
_entity_poly.pdbx_strand_id
1 'polypeptide(L)' 'MSASETSSGRETTIVDNEIYNLIAALAAKLHGLAAYDKYEADGQANDPIWQELRQQDEQAARRLLQQLDQFAQQGRLRAG' A
#
# COMPACT_ATOMS: atom_id res chain seq x y z
N MET A 1 32.53 -13.76 -31.98
CA MET A 1 32.82 -13.57 -30.56
C MET A 1 32.31 -12.19 -30.19
N SER A 2 31.42 -11.93 -29.24
CA SER A 2 30.55 -12.75 -28.41
C SER A 2 29.41 -11.82 -28.00
N ALA A 3 28.20 -12.36 -27.88
CA ALA A 3 27.04 -11.68 -27.34
C ALA A 3 27.30 -11.26 -25.89
N SER A 4 26.84 -10.07 -25.52
CA SER A 4 26.55 -9.73 -24.14
C SER A 4 25.12 -9.21 -24.12
N GLU A 5 24.19 -10.16 -24.28
CA GLU A 5 22.82 -10.03 -23.79
C GLU A 5 22.93 -9.87 -22.28
N THR A 6 22.73 -8.65 -21.80
CA THR A 6 22.42 -8.38 -20.40
C THR A 6 21.10 -9.07 -20.11
N SER A 7 21.22 -10.30 -19.58
CA SER A 7 20.16 -11.00 -18.89
C SER A 7 19.59 -10.07 -17.82
N SER A 8 18.50 -9.40 -18.17
CA SER A 8 17.61 -8.77 -17.21
C SER A 8 16.96 -9.92 -16.46
N GLY A 9 17.64 -10.39 -15.42
CA GLY A 9 17.12 -11.36 -14.49
C GLY A 9 15.87 -10.76 -13.87
N ARG A 10 14.70 -11.16 -14.38
CA ARG A 10 13.46 -11.06 -13.62
C ARG A 10 13.66 -11.91 -12.37
N GLU A 11 14.11 -11.28 -11.29
CA GLU A 11 13.99 -11.83 -9.96
C GLU A 11 12.54 -12.30 -9.82
N THR A 12 12.38 -13.59 -9.62
CA THR A 12 11.07 -14.22 -9.49
C THR A 12 10.59 -13.95 -8.08
N THR A 13 10.19 -12.72 -7.80
CA THR A 13 9.54 -12.38 -6.54
C THR A 13 8.12 -12.95 -6.56
N ILE A 14 7.71 -13.55 -5.44
CA ILE A 14 6.38 -14.16 -5.26
C ILE A 14 5.26 -13.11 -5.48
N VAL A 15 5.60 -11.83 -5.36
CA VAL A 15 4.74 -10.67 -5.57
C VAL A 15 5.54 -9.63 -6.39
N ASP A 16 4.95 -9.13 -7.47
CA ASP A 16 5.51 -8.01 -8.26
C ASP A 16 5.88 -6.84 -7.32
N ASN A 17 7.04 -6.21 -7.53
CA ASN A 17 7.50 -5.06 -6.74
C ASN A 17 6.43 -3.95 -6.67
N GLU A 18 5.63 -3.76 -7.73
CA GLU A 18 4.53 -2.81 -7.74
C GLU A 18 3.41 -3.20 -6.75
N ILE A 19 3.04 -4.48 -6.71
CA ILE A 19 2.02 -4.99 -5.79
C ILE A 19 2.53 -4.92 -4.35
N TYR A 20 3.79 -5.28 -4.11
CA TYR A 20 4.40 -5.16 -2.79
C TYR A 20 4.37 -3.71 -2.29
N ASN A 21 4.79 -2.76 -3.12
CA ASN A 21 4.77 -1.34 -2.77
C ASN A 21 3.35 -0.85 -2.44
N LEU A 22 2.35 -1.32 -3.19
CA LEU A 22 0.96 -0.97 -2.98
C LEU A 22 0.42 -1.53 -1.65
N ILE A 23 0.72 -2.79 -1.34
CA ILE A 23 0.37 -3.43 -0.06
C ILE A 23 1.07 -2.72 1.11
N ALA A 24 2.37 -2.42 0.97
CA ALA A 24 3.13 -1.73 2.00
C ALA A 24 2.58 -0.32 2.28
N ALA A 25 2.24 0.43 1.23
CA ALA A 25 1.59 1.73 1.36
C ALA A 25 0.24 1.62 2.06
N LEU A 26 -0.59 0.63 1.69
CA LEU A 26 -1.89 0.40 2.33
C LEU A 26 -1.72 0.07 3.82
N ALA A 27 -0.81 -0.83 4.16
CA ALA A 27 -0.53 -1.20 5.55
C ALA A 27 -0.11 0.01 6.40
N ALA A 28 0.74 0.89 5.84
CA ALA A 28 1.15 2.12 6.52
C ALA A 28 -0.05 3.05 6.79
N LYS A 29 -0.98 3.19 5.83
CA LYS A 29 -2.20 4.00 6.02
C LYS A 29 -3.12 3.42 7.10
N LEU A 30 -3.34 2.12 7.09
CA LEU A 30 -4.16 1.46 8.11
C LEU A 30 -3.54 1.58 9.52
N HIS A 31 -2.22 1.49 9.64
CA HIS A 31 -1.53 1.76 10.90
C HIS A 31 -1.70 3.21 11.37
N GLY A 32 -1.63 4.19 10.47
CA GLY A 32 -1.89 5.59 10.79
C GLY A 32 -3.30 5.80 11.35
N LEU A 33 -4.32 5.23 10.69
CA LEU A 33 -5.71 5.30 11.15
C LEU A 33 -5.90 4.70 12.56
N ALA A 34 -5.31 3.54 12.82
CA ALA A 34 -5.35 2.91 14.14
C ALA A 34 -4.63 3.76 15.22
N ALA A 35 -3.58 4.50 14.84
CA ALA A 35 -2.92 5.43 15.75
C ALA A 35 -3.80 6.64 16.07
N TYR A 36 -4.51 7.20 15.08
CA TYR A 36 -5.44 8.32 15.30
C TYR A 36 -6.59 7.92 16.23
N ASP A 37 -7.15 6.71 16.08
CA ASP A 37 -8.14 6.15 17.01
C ASP A 37 -7.64 6.17 18.45
N LYS A 38 -6.38 5.77 18.66
CA LYS A 38 -5.74 5.78 19.98
C LYS A 38 -5.55 7.19 20.50
N TYR A 39 -5.10 8.13 19.68
CA TYR A 39 -4.91 9.53 20.11
C TYR A 39 -6.23 10.18 20.50
N GLU A 40 -7.33 9.86 19.81
CA GLU A 40 -8.68 10.34 20.15
C GLU A 40 -9.13 9.74 21.49
N ALA A 41 -8.94 8.43 21.69
CA ALA A 41 -9.29 7.75 22.93
C ALA A 41 -8.48 8.25 24.15
N ASP A 42 -7.19 8.54 23.95
CA ASP A 42 -6.28 9.04 24.99
C ASP A 42 -6.48 10.55 25.26
N GLY A 43 -7.42 11.22 24.56
CA GLY A 43 -7.72 12.64 24.71
C GLY A 43 -6.66 13.58 24.09
N GLN A 44 -5.68 13.02 23.38
CA GLN A 44 -4.61 13.74 22.68
C GLN A 44 -5.04 14.28 21.31
N ALA A 45 -6.18 13.80 20.78
CA ALA A 45 -6.69 14.17 19.48
C ALA A 45 -8.05 14.88 19.47
N ASN A 46 -8.28 15.77 20.45
CA ASN A 46 -9.28 16.83 20.29
C ASN A 46 -8.86 17.91 19.26
N ASP A 47 -7.68 17.76 18.66
CA ASP A 47 -7.14 18.64 17.64
C ASP A 47 -7.73 18.29 16.26
N PRO A 48 -8.33 19.27 15.54
CA PRO A 48 -8.82 19.12 14.17
C PRO A 48 -7.83 18.47 13.21
N ILE A 49 -6.53 18.58 13.46
CA ILE A 49 -5.49 17.98 12.61
C ILE A 49 -5.63 16.47 12.48
N TRP A 50 -6.01 15.75 13.54
CA TRP A 50 -6.10 14.29 13.50
C TRP A 50 -7.33 13.82 12.71
N GLN A 51 -8.43 14.58 12.81
CA GLN A 51 -9.62 14.33 12.02
C GLN A 51 -9.35 14.57 10.53
N GLU A 52 -8.62 15.62 10.20
CA GLU A 52 -8.19 15.89 8.82
C GLU A 52 -7.28 14.77 8.28
N LEU A 53 -6.25 14.39 9.02
CA LEU A 53 -5.33 13.32 8.63
C LEU A 53 -6.05 11.98 8.47
N ARG A 54 -7.00 11.66 9.36
CA ARG A 54 -7.86 10.47 9.24
C ARG A 54 -8.61 10.47 7.91
N GLN A 55 -9.29 11.56 7.55
CA GLN A 55 -10.05 11.65 6.30
C GLN A 55 -9.17 11.46 5.07
N GLN A 56 -7.96 12.04 5.08
CA GLN A 56 -6.99 11.90 4.01
C GLN A 56 -6.48 10.47 3.88
N ASP A 57 -6.09 9.85 4.99
CA ASP A 57 -5.56 8.47 5.00
C ASP A 57 -6.64 7.44 4.65
N GLU A 58 -7.89 7.65 5.06
CA GLU A 58 -9.02 6.82 4.62
C GLU A 58 -9.25 6.91 3.11
N GLN A 59 -9.21 8.13 2.55
CA GLN A 59 -9.36 8.30 1.11
C GLN A 59 -8.23 7.61 0.36
N ALA A 60 -6.99 7.75 0.84
CA ALA A 60 -5.83 7.09 0.27
C ALA A 60 -5.97 5.55 0.35
N ALA A 61 -6.33 5.00 1.51
CA ALA A 61 -6.52 3.56 1.71
C ALA A 61 -7.58 2.99 0.75
N ARG A 62 -8.72 3.68 0.58
CA ARG A 62 -9.77 3.28 -0.38
C ARG A 62 -9.25 3.20 -1.83
N ARG A 63 -8.43 4.17 -2.25
CA ARG A 63 -7.83 4.18 -3.60
C ARG A 63 -6.81 3.05 -3.78
N LEU A 64 -5.99 2.79 -2.75
CA LEU A 64 -5.01 1.70 -2.77
C LEU A 64 -5.70 0.33 -2.85
N LEU A 65 -6.80 0.14 -2.11
CA LEU A 65 -7.63 -1.08 -2.20
C LEU A 65 -8.22 -1.26 -3.60
N GLN A 66 -8.80 -0.20 -4.19
CA GLN A 66 -9.32 -0.26 -5.56
C GLN A 66 -8.24 -0.65 -6.58
N GLN A 67 -7.01 -0.17 -6.41
CA GLN A 67 -5.90 -0.55 -7.27
C GLN A 67 -5.48 -2.01 -7.07
N LEU A 68 -5.49 -2.51 -5.83
CA LEU A 68 -5.25 -3.93 -5.55
C LEU A 68 -6.32 -4.83 -6.20
N ASP A 69 -7.59 -4.44 -6.11
CA ASP A 69 -8.69 -5.15 -6.76
C ASP A 69 -8.52 -5.20 -8.28
N GLN A 70 -8.07 -4.11 -8.90
CA GLN A 70 -7.75 -4.10 -10.33
C GLN A 70 -6.63 -5.08 -10.67
N PHE A 71 -5.56 -5.14 -9.87
CA PHE A 71 -4.50 -6.13 -10.06
C PHE A 71 -5.00 -7.57 -9.87
N ALA A 72 -5.93 -7.80 -8.95
CA ALA A 72 -6.58 -9.09 -8.75
C ALA A 72 -7.34 -9.53 -10.01
N GLN A 73 -8.15 -8.62 -10.56
CA GLN A 73 -8.95 -8.85 -11.76
C GLN A 73 -8.09 -9.07 -13.00
N GLN A 74 -6.93 -8.42 -13.09
CA GLN A 74 -5.95 -8.61 -14.15
C GLN A 74 -5.14 -9.91 -14.02
N GLY A 75 -5.36 -10.69 -12.95
CA GLY A 75 -4.61 -11.91 -12.67
C GLY A 75 -3.18 -11.68 -12.19
N ARG A 76 -2.79 -10.42 -11.94
CA ARG A 76 -1.43 -10.03 -11.50
C ARG A 76 -1.13 -10.44 -10.06
N LEU A 77 -2.15 -10.71 -9.25
CA LEU A 77 -1.98 -11.20 -7.87
C LEU A 77 -1.69 -12.70 -7.78
N ARG A 78 -1.76 -13.45 -8.89
CA ARG A 78 -1.43 -14.88 -8.87
C ARG A 78 0.10 -15.02 -8.94
N ALA A 79 0.69 -15.52 -7.87
CA ALA A 79 2.04 -16.07 -7.92
C ALA A 79 2.08 -17.11 -9.05
N GLY A 80 2.99 -16.93 -9.99
CA GLY A 80 3.21 -17.85 -11.11
C GLY A 80 3.65 -19.23 -10.63
#